data_AF-A0A6V7K5E2-F1
#
_entry.id   AF-A0A6V7K5E2-F1
#
_cell.length_a   1.000
_cell.length_b   1.000
_cell.length_c   1.000
_cell.angle_alpha   90.00
_cell.angle_beta   90.00
_cell.angle_gamma   90.00
#
_symmetry.space_group_name_H-M   'P 1'
#
loop_
_entity.id
_entity.type
_entity.pdbx_description
1 polymer ?
#
loop_
_entity_poly.entity_id
_entity_poly.type
_entity_poly.pdbx_seq_one_letter_code
_entity_poly.pdbx_strand_id
1 'polypeptide(L)'
;DLFTDFDILQVRETTLGANQWIENKNRLKWLSQTDERYESANVTDNMVADESNRIDSIATEDFSVVLRSMEIRTFIVTIGTPSSS
;
A
#
# COMPACT_ATOMS: atom_id res chain seq x y z
N ASP A 1 -6.00 -19.17 -5.43
CA ASP A 1 -6.44 -18.16 -6.38
C ASP A 1 -7.77 -17.57 -5.92
N LEU A 2 -7.88 -16.25 -5.85
CA LEU A 2 -9.08 -15.56 -5.37
C LEU A 2 -10.09 -15.29 -6.51
N PHE A 3 -9.61 -15.19 -7.74
CA PHE A 3 -10.41 -14.88 -8.92
C PHE A 3 -10.30 -16.02 -9.92
N THR A 4 -11.41 -16.69 -10.22
CA THR A 4 -11.41 -17.86 -11.13
C THR A 4 -11.77 -17.51 -12.57
N ASP A 5 -12.41 -16.35 -12.77
CA ASP A 5 -13.02 -15.98 -14.05
C ASP A 5 -12.09 -15.12 -14.92
N PHE A 6 -11.00 -14.63 -14.35
CA PHE A 6 -10.03 -13.76 -15.01
C PHE A 6 -8.67 -13.86 -14.35
N ASP A 7 -7.63 -13.61 -15.13
CA ASP A 7 -6.25 -13.54 -14.65
C ASP A 7 -5.93 -12.08 -14.26
N ILE A 8 -5.22 -11.90 -13.14
CA ILE A 8 -4.69 -10.58 -12.79
C ILE A 8 -3.36 -10.38 -13.52
N LEU A 9 -3.32 -9.37 -14.40
CA LEU A 9 -2.11 -8.99 -15.14
C LEU A 9 -1.26 -7.96 -14.37
N GLN A 10 -1.92 -7.08 -13.62
CA GLN A 10 -1.26 -6.02 -12.86
C GLN A 10 -2.09 -5.65 -11.64
N VAL A 11 -1.41 -5.29 -10.55
CA VAL A 11 -2.03 -4.74 -9.34
C VAL A 11 -1.33 -3.43 -8.96
N ARG A 12 -2.10 -2.42 -8.57
CA ARG A 12 -1.57 -1.19 -7.99
C ARG A 12 -2.43 -0.72 -6.83
N GLU A 13 -1.80 -0.33 -5.73
CA GLU A 13 -2.51 0.13 -4.53
C GLU A 13 -2.83 1.63 -4.58
N THR A 14 -3.96 2.01 -3.98
CA THR A 14 -4.47 3.38 -3.95
C THR A 14 -4.92 3.79 -2.55
N THR A 15 -5.22 5.08 -2.38
CA THR A 15 -6.02 5.55 -1.26
C THR A 15 -7.41 4.91 -1.24
N LEU A 16 -8.10 4.99 -0.10
CA LEU A 16 -9.45 4.46 0.09
C LEU A 16 -10.46 5.00 -0.95
N GLY A 17 -10.29 6.26 -1.36
CA GLY A 17 -11.14 6.89 -2.38
C GLY A 17 -10.77 6.51 -3.82
N ALA A 18 -9.79 5.63 -4.03
CA ALA A 18 -9.28 5.22 -5.34
C ALA A 18 -8.87 6.39 -6.25
N ASN A 19 -8.49 7.54 -5.66
CA ASN A 19 -8.24 8.79 -6.39
C ASN A 19 -6.76 9.22 -6.37
N GLN A 20 -5.93 8.54 -5.60
CA GLN A 20 -4.51 8.81 -5.47
C GLN A 20 -3.76 7.49 -5.33
N TRP A 21 -2.61 7.37 -5.99
CA TRP A 21 -1.70 6.26 -5.79
C TRP A 21 -1.14 6.28 -4.36
N ILE A 22 -1.06 5.11 -3.72
CA ILE A 22 -0.66 5.05 -2.31
C ILE A 22 0.75 5.60 -2.12
N GLU A 23 1.65 5.35 -3.08
CA GLU A 23 3.05 5.79 -3.09
C GLU A 23 3.21 7.31 -3.17
N ASN A 24 2.17 8.01 -3.63
CA ASN A 24 2.18 9.48 -3.79
C ASN A 24 1.40 10.19 -2.66
N LYS A 25 0.85 9.43 -1.71
CA LYS A 25 0.02 9.97 -0.63
C LYS A 25 0.88 10.70 0.41
N ASN A 26 0.71 12.02 0.46
CA ASN A 26 1.33 12.85 1.47
C ASN A 26 0.27 13.39 2.44
N ARG A 27 0.45 13.17 3.74
CA ARG A 27 -0.42 13.71 4.79
C ARG A 27 0.39 14.62 5.71
N LEU A 28 -0.24 15.67 6.21
CA LEU A 28 0.35 16.53 7.23
C LEU A 28 0.66 15.71 8.48
N LYS A 29 1.88 15.86 9.00
CA LYS A 29 2.30 15.33 10.30
C LYS A 29 1.96 16.40 11.35
N TRP A 30 1.10 16.06 12.30
CA TRP A 30 0.76 16.93 13.43
C TRP A 30 1.50 16.43 14.68
N LEU A 31 2.10 17.36 15.43
CA LEU A 31 2.65 17.05 16.74
C LEU A 31 1.50 17.07 17.75
N SER A 32 1.29 15.97 18.47
CA SER A 32 0.26 15.93 19.51
C SER A 32 0.81 16.56 20.79
N GLN A 33 -0.04 17.22 21.57
CA GLN A 33 0.37 17.91 22.81
C GLN A 33 0.97 16.96 23.87
N THR A 34 0.73 15.65 23.72
CA THR A 34 1.32 14.56 24.51
C THR A 34 2.75 14.18 24.12
N ASP A 35 3.26 14.68 22.98
CA ASP A 35 4.65 14.47 22.53
C ASP A 35 5.62 15.50 23.14
N GLU A 36 5.14 16.40 24.01
CA GLU A 36 5.96 17.40 24.74
C GLU A 36 6.80 16.78 25.88
N ARG A 37 7.37 15.60 25.67
CA ARG A 37 8.48 15.14 26.49
C ARG A 37 9.75 15.35 25.69
N TYR A 38 10.34 16.53 25.89
CA TYR A 38 11.72 16.93 25.64
C TYR A 38 12.58 15.85 24.97
N GLU A 39 13.13 16.13 23.79
CA GLU A 39 14.57 16.38 23.65
C GLU A 39 14.84 17.10 22.33
N SER A 40 15.46 18.28 22.46
CA SER A 40 16.31 18.87 21.44
C SER A 40 17.51 17.94 21.21
N ALA A 41 17.29 16.87 20.48
CA ALA A 41 18.33 15.98 19.97
C ALA A 41 17.84 15.49 18.62
N ASN A 42 18.56 15.88 17.57
CA ASN A 42 18.50 15.38 16.20
C ASN A 42 17.34 14.42 15.96
N VAL A 43 16.25 14.93 15.39
CA VAL A 43 15.17 14.11 14.84
C VAL A 43 15.80 13.30 13.70
N THR A 44 16.48 12.21 14.05
CA THR A 44 16.58 11.04 13.18
C THR A 44 15.13 10.64 13.03
N ASP A 45 14.56 11.15 11.95
CA ASP A 45 13.31 10.69 11.35
C ASP A 45 13.32 9.20 11.57
N ASN A 46 12.54 8.72 12.55
CA ASN A 46 12.19 7.33 12.62
C ASN A 46 11.37 7.15 11.36
N MET A 47 12.11 6.84 10.28
CA MET A 47 11.60 6.32 9.05
C MET A 47 10.89 5.05 9.49
N VAL A 48 9.64 5.20 9.90
CA VAL A 48 8.62 4.21 9.61
C VAL A 48 8.67 4.21 8.10
N ALA A 49 9.55 3.36 7.57
CA ALA A 49 9.62 3.09 6.16
C ALA A 49 8.15 2.84 5.79
N ASP A 50 7.61 3.75 5.00
CA ASP A 50 6.34 3.51 4.35
C ASP A 50 6.63 2.29 3.48
N GLU A 51 6.43 1.10 4.04
CA GLU A 51 6.44 -0.18 3.36
C GLU A 51 5.22 -0.26 2.41
N SER A 52 4.84 0.86 1.78
CA SER A 52 4.37 0.83 0.40
C SER A 52 5.57 0.53 -0.51
N ASN A 53 6.28 -0.56 -0.19
CA ASN A 53 7.30 -1.14 -1.02
C ASN A 53 6.66 -1.43 -2.37
N ARG A 54 6.99 -0.55 -3.33
CA ARG A 54 6.96 -0.70 -4.77
C ARG A 54 6.55 -2.12 -5.18
N ILE A 55 5.28 -2.31 -5.54
CA ILE A 55 4.90 -3.42 -6.41
C ILE A 55 5.28 -2.99 -7.83
N ASP A 56 6.59 -2.87 -8.05
CA ASP A 56 7.16 -2.78 -9.38
C ASP A 56 7.18 -4.21 -9.91
N SER A 57 6.21 -4.52 -10.77
CA SER A 57 6.27 -5.59 -11.78
C SER A 57 6.76 -6.95 -11.26
N ILE A 58 5.94 -7.66 -10.48
CA ILE A 58 6.23 -9.07 -10.13
C ILE A 58 5.49 -9.98 -11.10
N ALA A 59 6.30 -10.69 -11.89
CA ALA A 59 5.94 -11.91 -12.58
C ALA A 59 5.20 -12.87 -11.64
N THR A 60 4.03 -13.32 -12.07
CA THR A 60 3.26 -14.56 -11.81
C THR A 60 3.56 -15.47 -10.61
N GLU A 61 4.22 -15.04 -9.54
CA GLU A 61 4.40 -15.80 -8.30
C GLU A 61 3.87 -14.98 -7.11
N ASP A 62 2.69 -15.41 -6.66
CA ASP A 62 1.99 -15.18 -5.40
C ASP A 62 1.94 -13.75 -4.84
N PHE A 63 1.12 -12.91 -5.49
CA PHE A 63 0.63 -11.67 -4.89
C PHE A 63 -0.16 -11.99 -3.60
N SER A 64 0.37 -11.57 -2.44
CA SER A 64 -0.26 -11.75 -1.13
C SER A 64 -0.43 -10.41 -0.41
N VAL A 65 -1.55 -10.26 0.29
CA VAL A 65 -1.93 -9.03 0.99
C VAL A 65 -2.13 -9.33 2.47
N VAL A 66 -1.30 -8.69 3.32
CA VAL A 66 -1.48 -8.73 4.78
C VAL A 66 -2.36 -7.55 5.22
N LEU A 67 -3.27 -7.81 6.16
CA LEU A 67 -4.19 -6.83 6.75
C LEU A 67 -4.06 -6.82 8.28
N ARG A 68 -3.96 -5.62 8.86
CA ARG A 68 -4.06 -5.38 10.30
C ARG A 68 -5.50 -5.13 10.73
N SER A 69 -5.74 -5.12 12.03
CA SER A 69 -7.06 -4.81 12.58
C SER A 69 -7.55 -3.44 12.09
N MET A 70 -8.76 -3.41 11.54
CA MET A 70 -9.40 -2.22 10.95
C MET A 70 -8.64 -1.60 9.75
N GLU A 71 -7.73 -2.34 9.12
CA GLU A 71 -7.04 -1.89 7.92
C GLU A 71 -7.86 -2.19 6.66
N ILE A 72 -8.01 -1.19 5.79
CA ILE A 72 -8.65 -1.33 4.48
C ILE A 72 -7.62 -0.97 3.42
N ARG A 73 -7.31 -1.92 2.53
CA ARG A 73 -6.43 -1.72 1.38
C ARG A 73 -7.24 -1.70 0.09
N THR A 74 -6.98 -0.73 -0.76
CA THR A 74 -7.73 -0.51 -2.02
C THR A 74 -6.77 -0.68 -3.19
N PHE A 75 -7.17 -1.46 -4.18
CA PHE A 75 -6.33 -1.78 -5.33
C PHE A 75 -7.09 -1.52 -6.64
N ILE A 76 -6.36 -1.04 -7.65
CA ILE A 76 -6.78 -1.06 -9.04
C ILE A 76 -6.03 -2.22 -9.72
N VAL A 77 -6.79 -3.09 -10.39
CA VAL A 77 -6.26 -4.28 -11.06
C VAL A 77 -6.54 -4.23 -12.56
N THR A 78 -5.57 -4.68 -13.35
CA THR A 78 -5.75 -4.95 -14.78
C THR A 78 -6.03 -6.43 -14.95
N ILE A 79 -7.19 -6.75 -15.52
CA ILE A 79 -7.63 -8.13 -15.73
C ILE A 79 -7.39 -8.58 -17.18
N GLY A 80 -7.04 -9.84 -17.36
CA GLY A 80 -6.96 -10.54 -18.64
C GLY A 80 -8.01 -11.64 -18.71
N THR A 81 -8.36 -12.06 -19.93
CA THR A 81 -9.16 -13.27 -20.12
C THR A 81 -8.34 -14.48 -19.67
N PRO A 82 -8.92 -15.43 -18.92
CA PRO A 82 -8.20 -16.62 -18.52
C PRO A 82 -7.77 -17.37 -19.78
N SER A 83 -6.49 -17.71 -19.88
CA SER A 83 -6.01 -18.48 -21.03
C SER A 83 -6.70 -19.84 -21.04
N SER A 84 -7.66 -20.03 -21.95
CA SER A 84 -8.33 -21.31 -22.18
C SER A 84 -7.26 -22.31 -22.61
N SER A 85 -6.92 -23.24 -21.71
CA SER A 85 -6.06 -24.40 -22.01
C SER A 85 -6.89 -25.57 -22.54
#